data_AF-A0A2P4PSA1-F1
#
_entry.id   AF-A0A2P4PSA1-F1
#
_cell.length_a   1.000
_cell.length_b   1.000
_cell.length_c   1.000
_cell.angle_alpha   90.00
_cell.angle_beta   90.00
_cell.angle_gamma   90.00
#
_symmetry.space_group_name_H-M   'P 1'
#
loop_
_entity.id
_entity.type
_entity.pdbx_description
1 polymer ?
#
loop_
_entity_poly.entity_id
_entity_poly.type
_entity_poly.pdbx_seq_one_letter_code
_entity_poly.pdbx_strand_id
1 'polypeptide(L)'
;MGTHSSNIFGDTRAIYVISYIIARLTFVLQYFLLASWIPMFRISLITSAWGIFIPCVLWVITIFISSEKAIPLLWSAIVFEIFWTAFVPVYKRYGAKKQAKKQGSEDFERVDTATSFTPHKAMRTRGTEYQWRWIELFSLFKIVDYRPAINIEHWSERFGIFAIICLGESVFGIVYSSLNPNLDAQLGKSILAVFIAYNLHWIYFDVDASKQFLHALRRHVVTGVLFGFVHLPLNMSLIAFGSSLRIIIQLRDFPGAENIPLPGVHGVGKENEGHDEKLKRAVPASTDSASEFPASLRWLFCASLAITIYCMAAIGILHKGLDSEIDLRISKGYRIALRMIIATIIVFLPLSELTSLNLVIITSMLSLVLVSVETYGRLSKNQPLFGKCDEDIISSKGRKYVRWKWGLNNLNQKGWTTGILKRRKKSNGEIVEEKIDDNNDDIVNEETNVGMTKKENMKNYKYKDESCHMPCTN
;
A
#
# COMPACT_ATOMS: atom_id res chain seq x y z
N MET A 1 -12.07 -20.32 13.65
CA MET A 1 -12.62 -19.26 14.51
C MET A 1 -13.13 -18.11 13.64
N GLY A 2 -14.37 -18.17 13.20
CA GLY A 2 -15.03 -17.06 12.51
C GLY A 2 -16.30 -16.76 13.25
N THR A 3 -16.29 -15.78 14.15
CA THR A 3 -17.56 -15.28 14.69
C THR A 3 -18.25 -14.53 13.57
N HIS A 4 -19.47 -14.92 13.27
CA HIS A 4 -20.40 -14.17 12.44
C HIS A 4 -20.37 -12.68 12.86
N SER A 5 -20.29 -11.75 11.91
CA SER A 5 -20.17 -10.31 12.17
C SER A 5 -21.32 -9.74 13.01
N SER A 6 -22.48 -10.41 13.02
CA SER A 6 -23.63 -10.10 13.88
C SER A 6 -23.42 -10.43 15.36
N ASN A 7 -22.57 -11.42 15.69
CA ASN A 7 -22.26 -11.78 17.08
C ASN A 7 -21.28 -10.79 17.75
N ILE A 8 -20.61 -9.93 16.97
CA ILE A 8 -19.73 -8.86 17.47
C ILE A 8 -20.50 -7.89 18.37
N PHE A 9 -21.81 -7.74 18.20
CA PHE A 9 -22.63 -6.80 18.97
C PHE A 9 -23.34 -7.43 20.18
N GLY A 10 -23.18 -8.74 20.40
CA GLY A 10 -23.70 -9.48 21.56
C GLY A 10 -22.63 -9.73 22.64
N ASP A 11 -22.67 -10.88 23.30
CA ASP A 11 -21.78 -11.24 24.42
C ASP A 11 -20.29 -11.28 24.05
N THR A 12 -19.95 -11.43 22.76
CA THR A 12 -18.54 -11.45 22.31
C THR A 12 -17.95 -10.07 22.05
N ARG A 13 -18.76 -9.00 22.10
CA ARG A 13 -18.30 -7.60 21.92
C ARG A 13 -17.16 -7.24 22.85
N ALA A 14 -17.30 -7.60 24.13
CA ALA A 14 -16.31 -7.26 25.15
C ALA A 14 -14.94 -7.87 24.84
N ILE A 15 -14.91 -9.12 24.35
CA ILE A 15 -13.66 -9.82 24.01
C ILE A 15 -12.93 -9.10 22.86
N TYR A 16 -13.67 -8.71 21.81
CA TYR A 16 -13.11 -7.95 20.68
C TYR A 16 -12.60 -6.57 21.09
N VAL A 17 -13.39 -5.82 21.86
CA VAL A 17 -13.02 -4.48 22.30
C VAL A 17 -11.83 -4.52 23.25
N ILE A 18 -11.80 -5.47 24.19
CA ILE A 18 -10.68 -5.64 25.14
C ILE A 18 -9.39 -6.02 24.40
N SER A 19 -9.42 -6.99 23.49
CA SER A 19 -8.22 -7.38 22.73
C SER A 19 -7.69 -6.22 21.88
N TYR A 20 -8.57 -5.44 21.25
CA TYR A 20 -8.21 -4.22 20.53
C TYR A 20 -7.57 -3.17 21.45
N ILE A 21 -8.17 -2.87 22.61
CA ILE A 21 -7.65 -1.89 23.57
C ILE A 21 -6.27 -2.32 24.07
N ILE A 22 -6.07 -3.59 24.43
CA ILE A 22 -4.78 -4.12 24.88
C ILE A 22 -3.70 -3.88 23.82
N ALA A 23 -3.99 -4.21 22.55
CA ALA A 23 -3.06 -3.98 21.44
C ALA A 23 -2.75 -2.49 21.21
N ARG A 24 -3.70 -1.58 21.49
CA ARG A 24 -3.49 -0.13 21.37
C ARG A 24 -2.70 0.44 22.54
N LEU A 25 -2.94 -0.05 23.76
CA LEU A 25 -2.21 0.37 24.96
C LEU A 25 -0.73 -0.03 24.92
N THR A 26 -0.38 -1.15 24.29
CA THR A 26 1.04 -1.50 24.05
C THR A 26 1.75 -0.48 23.16
N PHE A 27 1.08 0.10 22.16
CA PHE A 27 1.65 1.22 21.40
C PHE A 27 1.83 2.48 22.25
N VAL A 28 0.86 2.81 23.11
CA VAL A 28 0.99 3.96 24.05
C VAL A 28 2.18 3.77 24.97
N LEU A 29 2.34 2.57 25.55
CA LEU A 29 3.49 2.21 26.38
C LEU A 29 4.80 2.36 25.61
N GLN A 30 4.87 1.86 24.37
CA GLN A 30 6.04 1.99 23.52
C GLN A 30 6.39 3.47 23.26
N TYR A 31 5.42 4.31 22.91
CA TYR A 31 5.66 5.74 22.72
C TYR A 31 6.17 6.43 23.99
N PHE A 32 5.66 6.03 25.17
CA PHE A 32 6.11 6.57 26.45
C PHE A 32 7.54 6.15 26.80
N LEU A 33 7.90 4.88 26.54
CA LEU A 33 9.26 4.38 26.70
C LEU A 33 10.24 5.11 25.77
N LEU A 34 9.90 5.27 24.49
CA LEU A 34 10.72 6.04 23.54
C LEU A 34 10.82 7.53 23.94
N ALA A 35 9.75 8.13 24.44
CA ALA A 35 9.78 9.50 24.95
C ALA A 35 10.74 9.60 26.15
N SER A 36 10.78 8.58 27.01
CA SER A 36 11.67 8.56 28.17
C SER A 36 13.14 8.53 27.75
N TRP A 37 13.48 7.65 26.80
CA TRP A 37 14.84 7.48 26.29
C TRP A 37 15.32 8.59 25.36
N ILE A 38 14.46 9.18 24.52
CA ILE A 38 14.85 10.14 23.49
C ILE A 38 14.23 11.52 23.77
N PRO A 39 14.88 12.35 24.62
CA PRO A 39 14.33 13.64 25.05
C PRO A 39 14.02 14.61 23.91
N MET A 40 14.82 14.57 22.85
CA MET A 40 14.71 15.48 21.70
C MET A 40 13.35 15.40 20.98
N PHE A 41 12.72 14.22 20.96
CA PHE A 41 11.46 13.98 20.25
C PHE A 41 10.26 13.78 21.19
N ARG A 42 10.44 13.98 22.51
CA ARG A 42 9.43 13.71 23.55
C ARG A 42 8.06 14.24 23.22
N ILE A 43 7.96 15.54 22.96
CA ILE A 43 6.68 16.20 22.68
C ILE A 43 6.01 15.53 21.47
N SER A 44 6.76 15.21 20.42
CA SER A 44 6.17 14.55 19.24
C SER A 44 5.66 13.14 19.52
N LEU A 45 6.37 12.38 20.35
CA LEU A 45 5.99 11.02 20.76
C LEU A 45 4.78 11.06 21.71
N ILE A 46 4.75 12.00 22.66
CA ILE A 46 3.65 12.22 23.59
C ILE A 46 2.37 12.67 22.85
N THR A 47 2.46 13.61 21.90
CA THR A 47 1.31 13.96 21.04
C THR A 47 0.77 12.72 20.31
N SER A 48 1.64 11.81 19.87
CA SER A 48 1.22 10.58 19.18
C SER A 48 0.56 9.59 20.15
N ALA A 49 1.08 9.47 21.37
CA ALA A 49 0.52 8.63 22.43
C ALA A 49 -0.89 9.08 22.84
N TRP A 50 -1.11 10.39 23.03
CA TRP A 50 -2.43 10.94 23.36
C TRP A 50 -3.48 10.71 22.27
N GLY A 51 -3.04 10.69 21.01
CA GLY A 51 -3.88 10.33 19.87
C GLY A 51 -4.47 8.93 19.91
N ILE A 52 -3.81 8.02 20.62
CA ILE A 52 -4.25 6.64 20.83
C ILE A 52 -4.99 6.52 22.16
N PHE A 53 -4.47 7.17 23.21
CA PHE A 53 -5.03 7.08 24.56
C PHE A 53 -6.45 7.64 24.68
N ILE A 54 -6.72 8.82 24.11
CA ILE A 54 -8.06 9.45 24.17
C ILE A 54 -9.14 8.52 23.59
N PRO A 55 -8.98 8.00 22.35
CA PRO A 55 -9.97 7.08 21.81
C PRO A 55 -10.02 5.75 22.59
N CYS A 56 -8.92 5.23 23.14
CA CYS A 56 -8.97 4.05 24.02
C CYS A 56 -9.91 4.24 25.22
N VAL A 57 -9.96 5.45 25.81
CA VAL A 57 -10.93 5.75 26.89
C VAL A 57 -12.36 5.66 26.38
N LEU A 58 -12.65 6.18 25.18
CA LEU A 58 -13.96 6.06 24.55
C LEU A 58 -14.31 4.59 24.26
N TRP A 59 -13.35 3.79 23.80
CA TRP A 59 -13.52 2.34 23.58
C TRP A 59 -13.85 1.60 24.90
N VAL A 60 -13.22 1.93 26.03
CA VAL A 60 -13.54 1.33 27.34
C VAL A 60 -14.98 1.63 27.76
N ILE A 61 -15.44 2.87 27.58
CA ILE A 61 -16.81 3.27 27.94
C ILE A 61 -17.84 2.44 27.16
N THR A 62 -17.52 2.03 25.93
CA THR A 62 -18.44 1.25 25.09
C THR A 62 -18.73 -0.15 25.64
N ILE A 63 -17.88 -0.71 26.50
CA ILE A 63 -18.08 -2.03 27.10
C ILE A 63 -19.26 -2.00 28.08
N PHE A 64 -19.39 -0.92 28.85
CA PHE A 64 -20.37 -0.78 29.91
C PHE A 64 -21.72 -0.20 29.43
N ILE A 65 -21.77 0.30 28.20
CA ILE A 65 -22.96 0.95 27.65
C ILE A 65 -23.79 -0.01 26.78
N SER A 66 -25.12 0.16 26.82
CA SER A 66 -26.08 -0.57 25.99
C SER A 66 -25.79 -0.39 24.49
N SER A 67 -26.11 -1.40 23.67
CA SER A 67 -25.72 -1.49 22.26
C SER A 67 -26.12 -0.25 21.43
N GLU A 68 -27.32 0.30 21.63
CA GLU A 68 -27.83 1.46 20.89
C GLU A 68 -26.97 2.73 21.06
N LYS A 69 -26.45 2.96 22.27
CA LYS A 69 -25.59 4.11 22.57
C LYS A 69 -24.10 3.83 22.31
N ALA A 70 -23.72 2.57 22.21
CA ALA A 70 -22.34 2.16 21.96
C ALA A 70 -21.91 2.48 20.52
N ILE A 71 -22.76 2.22 19.53
CA ILE A 71 -22.45 2.42 18.11
C ILE A 71 -22.00 3.86 17.79
N PRO A 72 -22.75 4.92 18.14
CA PRO A 72 -22.30 6.29 17.84
C PRO A 72 -21.01 6.65 18.60
N LEU A 73 -20.81 6.11 19.80
CA LEU A 73 -19.58 6.32 20.58
C LEU A 73 -18.37 5.68 19.90
N LEU A 74 -18.51 4.47 19.36
CA LEU A 74 -17.47 3.79 18.58
C LEU A 74 -17.08 4.59 17.33
N TRP A 75 -18.07 5.07 16.57
CA TRP A 75 -17.82 5.93 15.43
C TRP A 75 -17.11 7.22 15.82
N SER A 76 -17.50 7.85 16.94
CA SER A 76 -16.82 9.04 17.43
C SER A 76 -15.34 8.79 17.76
N ALA A 77 -15.02 7.63 18.35
CA ALA A 77 -13.64 7.24 18.66
C ALA A 77 -12.82 7.03 17.39
N ILE A 78 -13.36 6.31 16.40
CA ILE A 78 -12.70 6.07 15.11
C ILE A 78 -12.46 7.40 14.39
N VAL A 79 -13.47 8.27 14.32
CA VAL A 79 -13.35 9.60 13.70
C VAL A 79 -12.28 10.43 14.39
N PHE A 80 -12.19 10.37 15.73
CA PHE A 80 -11.16 11.06 16.47
C PHE A 80 -9.74 10.54 16.13
N GLU A 81 -9.54 9.23 16.06
CA GLU A 81 -8.25 8.63 15.69
C GLU A 81 -7.80 9.06 14.28
N ILE A 82 -8.73 8.95 13.35
CA ILE A 82 -8.59 9.38 11.96
C ILE A 82 -8.21 10.87 11.91
N PHE A 83 -8.96 11.71 12.62
CA PHE A 83 -8.73 13.14 12.62
C PHE A 83 -7.37 13.47 13.23
N TRP A 84 -7.01 12.83 14.35
CA TRP A 84 -5.75 13.08 15.04
C TRP A 84 -4.54 12.74 14.17
N THR A 85 -4.56 11.57 13.54
CA THR A 85 -3.47 11.10 12.66
C THR A 85 -3.29 12.00 11.43
N ALA A 86 -4.37 12.61 10.93
CA ALA A 86 -4.33 13.57 9.84
C ALA A 86 -3.92 14.99 10.26
N PHE A 87 -4.47 15.45 11.38
CA PHE A 87 -4.32 16.82 11.87
C PHE A 87 -2.90 17.10 12.34
N VAL A 88 -2.30 16.19 13.12
CA VAL A 88 -1.00 16.43 13.77
C VAL A 88 0.12 16.71 12.75
N PRO A 89 0.32 15.91 11.68
CA PRO A 89 1.35 16.20 10.67
C PRO A 89 1.13 17.54 9.96
N VAL A 90 -0.13 17.86 9.66
CA VAL A 90 -0.53 19.10 8.97
C VAL A 90 -0.29 20.32 9.86
N TYR A 91 -0.82 20.31 11.08
CA TYR A 91 -0.63 21.35 12.09
C TYR A 91 0.84 21.64 12.33
N LYS A 92 1.63 20.59 12.57
CA LYS A 92 3.06 20.72 12.80
C LYS A 92 3.76 21.32 11.57
N ARG A 93 3.46 20.92 10.34
CA ARG A 93 4.09 21.49 9.13
C ARG A 93 3.78 22.98 8.94
N TYR A 94 2.53 23.40 9.18
CA TYR A 94 2.17 24.82 9.11
C TYR A 94 2.84 25.64 10.21
N GLY A 95 2.92 25.10 11.44
CA GLY A 95 3.63 25.74 12.55
C GLY A 95 5.11 25.99 12.25
N ALA A 96 5.81 24.99 11.70
CA ALA A 96 7.22 25.13 11.30
C ALA A 96 7.43 26.16 10.19
N LYS A 97 6.55 26.22 9.19
CA LYS A 97 6.61 27.26 8.15
C LYS A 97 6.44 28.67 8.73
N LYS A 98 5.56 28.84 9.71
CA LYS A 98 5.33 30.14 10.38
C LYS A 98 6.56 30.59 11.15
N GLN A 99 7.24 29.67 11.86
CA GLN A 99 8.50 29.95 12.55
C GLN A 99 9.62 30.30 11.58
N ALA A 100 9.81 29.52 10.52
CA ALA A 100 10.83 29.80 9.50
C ALA A 100 10.62 31.16 8.83
N LYS A 101 9.36 31.55 8.56
CA LYS A 101 9.04 32.88 8.01
C LYS A 101 9.37 34.01 8.99
N LYS A 102 9.13 33.82 10.29
CA LYS A 102 9.47 34.80 11.33
C LYS A 102 10.98 34.96 11.50
N GLN A 103 11.72 33.86 11.39
CA GLN A 103 13.18 33.88 11.54
C GLN A 103 13.90 34.41 10.28
N GLY A 104 13.29 34.26 9.09
CA GLY A 104 13.78 34.89 7.87
C GLY A 104 13.45 36.39 7.73
N SER A 105 12.63 36.96 8.62
CA SER A 105 12.37 38.41 8.69
C SER A 105 13.25 39.13 9.71
N GLU A 106 14.01 38.40 10.52
CA GLU A 106 15.04 38.97 11.39
C GLU A 106 16.36 38.94 10.61
N ASP A 107 16.95 40.11 10.36
CA ASP A 107 18.25 40.22 9.69
C ASP A 107 19.29 39.45 10.50
N PHE A 108 19.79 38.35 9.95
CA PHE A 108 20.87 37.59 10.57
C PHE A 108 22.14 38.44 10.57
N GLU A 109 22.52 38.96 11.73
CA GLU A 109 23.88 39.42 11.96
C GLU A 109 24.81 38.24 11.69
N ARG A 110 25.70 38.39 10.70
CA ARG A 110 26.60 37.34 10.24
C ARG A 110 27.60 37.05 11.36
N VAL A 111 27.26 36.10 12.23
CA VAL A 111 28.20 35.57 13.21
C VAL A 111 29.26 34.79 12.43
N ASP A 112 30.49 35.28 12.45
CA ASP A 112 31.64 34.63 11.82
C ASP A 112 31.86 33.26 12.47
N THR A 113 31.36 32.21 11.82
CA THR A 113 31.60 30.81 12.17
C THR A 113 33.01 30.42 11.73
N ALA A 114 34.01 30.98 12.38
CA ALA A 114 35.33 30.37 12.48
C ALA A 114 35.57 30.10 13.97
N THR A 115 35.82 28.85 14.36
CA THR A 115 36.26 28.38 15.71
C THR A 115 35.24 27.79 16.71
N SER A 116 34.01 27.45 16.34
CA SER A 116 33.14 26.65 17.22
C SER A 116 33.20 25.15 16.88
N PHE A 117 34.13 24.42 17.51
CA PHE A 117 34.11 22.95 17.63
C PHE A 117 33.03 22.45 18.62
N THR A 118 32.03 23.27 18.95
CA THR A 118 30.95 22.83 19.84
C THR A 118 29.99 21.94 19.06
N PRO A 119 29.65 20.74 19.56
CA PRO A 119 28.65 19.91 18.91
C PRO A 119 27.35 20.70 18.81
N HIS A 120 26.69 20.62 17.65
CA HIS A 120 25.40 21.27 17.39
C HIS A 120 24.47 21.06 18.59
N LYS A 121 23.65 22.05 18.97
CA LYS A 121 22.79 21.99 20.19
C LYS A 121 21.98 20.69 20.30
N ALA A 122 21.60 20.11 19.16
CA ALA A 122 20.94 18.80 19.03
C ALA A 122 21.79 17.59 19.49
N MET A 123 23.11 17.65 19.41
CA MET A 123 24.04 16.58 19.75
C MET A 123 24.47 16.61 21.23
N ARG A 124 24.03 17.61 22.00
CA ARG A 124 24.28 17.70 23.44
C ARG A 124 23.30 16.77 24.17
N THR A 125 23.76 15.58 24.56
CA THR A 125 22.95 14.55 25.24
C THR A 125 22.96 14.66 26.78
N ARG A 126 23.92 15.41 27.33
CA ARG A 126 24.09 15.62 28.79
C ARG A 126 23.84 17.09 29.15
N GLY A 127 22.62 17.38 29.61
CA GLY A 127 22.23 18.67 30.15
C GLY A 127 20.93 18.57 30.96
N THR A 128 20.77 19.38 32.00
CA THR A 128 19.53 19.50 32.80
C THR A 128 18.35 20.04 31.99
N GLU A 129 18.61 20.56 30.78
CA GLU A 129 17.61 20.97 29.78
C GLU A 129 16.67 19.83 29.36
N TYR A 130 17.06 18.56 29.56
CA TYR A 130 16.29 17.39 29.18
C TYR A 130 15.67 16.63 30.38
N GLN A 131 15.63 17.24 31.56
CA GLN A 131 14.89 16.66 32.68
C GLN A 131 13.38 16.62 32.37
N TRP A 132 12.72 15.52 32.76
CA TRP A 132 11.29 15.35 32.57
C TRP A 132 10.52 16.43 33.33
N ARG A 133 9.81 17.29 32.59
CA ARG A 133 8.85 18.22 33.17
C ARG A 133 7.46 17.63 32.98
N TRP A 134 6.72 17.39 34.06
CA TRP A 134 5.35 16.89 34.02
C TRP A 134 4.42 17.73 33.13
N ILE A 135 4.68 19.03 33.03
CA ILE A 135 3.96 19.97 32.16
C ILE A 135 4.10 19.61 30.68
N GLU A 136 5.22 19.00 30.26
CA GLU A 136 5.44 18.58 28.87
C GLU A 136 4.57 17.38 28.48
N LEU A 137 4.10 16.58 29.45
CA LEU A 137 3.17 15.48 29.21
C LEU A 137 1.82 15.97 28.68
N PHE A 138 1.41 17.18 29.08
CA PHE A 138 0.14 17.80 28.68
C PHE A 138 0.31 18.79 27.51
N SER A 139 1.52 18.97 26.99
CA SER A 139 1.85 19.97 25.98
C SER A 139 1.62 19.46 24.55
N LEU A 140 0.37 19.20 24.19
CA LEU A 140 -0.01 18.55 22.91
C LEU A 140 0.28 19.38 21.66
N PHE A 141 0.16 20.71 21.76
CA PHE A 141 0.21 21.63 20.61
C PHE A 141 1.49 22.47 20.52
N LYS A 142 2.49 22.16 21.37
CA LYS A 142 3.78 22.85 21.35
C LYS A 142 4.49 22.57 20.04
N ILE A 143 4.91 23.64 19.36
CA ILE A 143 5.68 23.54 18.13
C ILE A 143 7.12 23.18 18.53
N VAL A 144 7.65 22.12 17.92
CA VAL A 144 8.97 21.56 18.24
C VAL A 144 9.85 21.68 17.00
N ASP A 145 11.11 22.02 17.25
CA ASP A 145 12.14 22.16 16.21
C ASP A 145 12.53 20.80 15.60
N TYR A 146 12.47 19.74 16.41
CA TYR A 146 12.89 18.38 16.05
C TYR A 146 11.70 17.43 15.88
N ARG A 147 11.77 16.57 14.85
CA ARG A 147 10.78 15.50 14.60
C ARG A 147 11.49 14.20 14.26
N PRO A 148 10.94 13.06 14.67
CA PRO A 148 11.47 11.78 14.25
C PRO A 148 11.33 11.66 12.72
N ALA A 149 12.41 11.28 12.06
CA ALA A 149 12.38 10.97 10.64
C ALA A 149 11.54 9.70 10.42
N ILE A 150 10.63 9.78 9.46
CA ILE A 150 9.82 8.63 9.06
C ILE A 150 10.52 7.98 7.86
N ASN A 151 10.82 6.68 7.96
CA ASN A 151 11.19 5.91 6.79
C ASN A 151 9.94 5.70 5.92
N ILE A 152 9.87 6.44 4.81
CA ILE A 152 8.70 6.47 3.93
C ILE A 152 8.53 5.15 3.18
N GLU A 153 9.63 4.46 2.83
CA GLU A 153 9.59 3.19 2.10
C GLU A 153 8.97 2.12 2.99
N HIS A 154 9.49 1.99 4.21
CA HIS A 154 8.94 1.09 5.23
C HIS A 154 7.48 1.39 5.55
N TRP A 155 7.11 2.67 5.60
CA TRP A 155 5.72 3.06 5.86
C TRP A 155 4.80 2.65 4.70
N SER A 156 5.24 2.84 3.46
CA SER A 156 4.48 2.41 2.27
C SER A 156 4.37 0.89 2.17
N GLU A 157 5.44 0.16 2.49
CA GLU A 157 5.46 -1.30 2.52
C GLU A 157 4.43 -1.86 3.50
N ARG A 158 4.32 -1.26 4.70
CA ARG A 158 3.30 -1.65 5.69
C ARG A 158 1.87 -1.51 5.19
N PHE A 159 1.56 -0.45 4.43
CA PHE A 159 0.24 -0.28 3.83
C PHE A 159 -0.03 -1.36 2.79
N GLY A 160 0.98 -1.73 1.99
CA GLY A 160 0.87 -2.84 1.04
C GLY A 160 0.67 -4.18 1.74
N ILE A 161 1.48 -4.51 2.74
CA ILE A 161 1.33 -5.75 3.53
C ILE A 161 -0.07 -5.86 4.13
N PHE A 162 -0.61 -4.77 4.67
CA PHE A 162 -1.96 -4.77 5.22
C PHE A 162 -3.04 -4.99 4.15
N ALA A 163 -2.87 -4.42 2.94
CA ALA A 163 -3.76 -4.70 1.81
C ALA A 163 -3.69 -6.16 1.35
N ILE A 164 -2.51 -6.80 1.36
CA ILE A 164 -2.37 -8.25 1.08
C ILE A 164 -3.14 -9.07 2.10
N ILE A 165 -3.03 -8.74 3.39
CA ILE A 165 -3.76 -9.45 4.46
C ILE A 165 -5.28 -9.34 4.23
N CYS A 166 -5.76 -8.14 3.90
CA CYS A 166 -7.19 -7.92 3.60
C CYS A 166 -7.65 -8.69 2.35
N LEU A 167 -6.84 -8.72 1.30
CA LEU A 167 -7.10 -9.50 0.09
C LEU A 167 -7.07 -11.01 0.39
N GLY A 168 -6.21 -11.45 1.31
CA GLY A 168 -6.09 -12.83 1.76
C GLY A 168 -7.39 -13.41 2.32
N GLU A 169 -8.26 -12.60 2.92
CA GLU A 169 -9.60 -13.03 3.37
C GLU A 169 -10.42 -13.62 2.21
N SER A 170 -10.32 -13.05 1.01
CA SER A 170 -11.00 -13.60 -0.18
C SER A 170 -10.44 -14.97 -0.58
N VAL A 171 -9.12 -15.16 -0.49
CA VAL A 171 -8.45 -16.44 -0.80
C VAL A 171 -8.81 -17.51 0.23
N PHE A 172 -8.80 -17.17 1.52
CA PHE A 172 -9.29 -18.06 2.58
C PHE A 172 -10.75 -18.45 2.35
N GLY A 173 -11.60 -17.49 1.99
CA GLY A 173 -13.00 -17.74 1.64
C GLY A 173 -13.18 -18.75 0.51
N ILE A 174 -12.35 -18.67 -0.53
CA ILE A 174 -12.37 -19.60 -1.68
C ILE A 174 -11.94 -21.01 -1.25
N VAL A 175 -10.80 -21.15 -0.57
CA VAL A 175 -10.25 -22.45 -0.18
C VAL A 175 -11.23 -23.24 0.69
N TYR A 176 -11.84 -22.58 1.68
CA TYR A 176 -12.81 -23.24 2.58
C TYR A 176 -14.17 -23.52 1.94
N SER A 177 -14.48 -22.91 0.78
CA SER A 177 -15.77 -23.10 0.09
C SER A 177 -15.69 -24.11 -1.06
N SER A 178 -14.48 -24.52 -1.46
CA SER A 178 -14.21 -25.37 -2.62
C SER A 178 -13.88 -26.82 -2.24
N LEU A 179 -14.47 -27.36 -1.18
CA LEU A 179 -14.16 -28.71 -0.67
C LEU A 179 -14.82 -29.85 -1.47
N ASN A 180 -15.60 -29.55 -2.50
CA ASN A 180 -16.25 -30.56 -3.34
C ASN A 180 -15.22 -31.12 -4.35
N PRO A 181 -15.00 -32.45 -4.38
CA PRO A 181 -14.04 -33.07 -5.28
C PRO A 181 -14.53 -33.19 -6.74
N ASN A 182 -15.81 -32.92 -6.99
CA ASN A 182 -16.44 -33.08 -8.31
C ASN A 182 -16.26 -31.82 -9.19
N LEU A 183 -16.26 -32.03 -10.51
CA LEU A 183 -16.22 -30.96 -11.51
C LEU A 183 -17.60 -30.30 -11.65
N ASP A 184 -17.93 -29.45 -10.67
CA ASP A 184 -19.21 -28.75 -10.60
C ASP A 184 -19.09 -27.26 -10.93
N ALA A 185 -20.21 -26.59 -11.21
CA ALA A 185 -20.24 -25.15 -11.41
C ALA A 185 -19.74 -24.36 -10.18
N GLN A 186 -19.80 -24.95 -8.99
CA GLN A 186 -19.21 -24.39 -7.77
C GLN A 186 -17.68 -24.30 -7.85
N LEU A 187 -17.01 -25.31 -8.44
CA LEU A 187 -15.58 -25.23 -8.74
C LEU A 187 -15.29 -24.13 -9.76
N GLY A 188 -16.15 -23.99 -10.78
CA GLY A 188 -16.08 -22.90 -11.75
C GLY A 188 -16.13 -21.51 -11.09
N LYS A 189 -17.05 -21.31 -10.13
CA LYS A 189 -17.12 -20.08 -9.31
C LYS A 189 -15.84 -19.87 -8.51
N SER A 190 -15.30 -20.91 -7.89
CA SER A 190 -14.03 -20.84 -7.14
C SER A 190 -12.86 -20.42 -8.03
N ILE A 191 -12.72 -20.99 -9.23
CA ILE A 191 -11.65 -20.64 -10.18
C ILE A 191 -11.78 -19.17 -10.59
N LEU A 192 -12.97 -18.73 -10.97
CA LEU A 192 -13.22 -17.33 -11.36
C LEU A 192 -12.99 -16.36 -10.19
N ALA A 193 -13.29 -16.78 -8.96
CA ALA A 193 -13.04 -16.02 -7.74
C ALA A 193 -11.53 -15.84 -7.48
N VAL A 194 -10.72 -16.89 -7.68
CA VAL A 194 -9.25 -16.79 -7.60
C VAL A 194 -8.73 -15.80 -8.64
N PHE A 195 -9.26 -15.85 -9.87
CA PHE A 195 -8.89 -14.89 -10.91
C PHE A 195 -9.17 -13.45 -10.49
N ILE A 196 -10.34 -13.16 -9.90
CA ILE A 196 -10.65 -11.80 -9.43
C ILE A 196 -9.66 -11.37 -8.34
N ALA A 197 -9.41 -12.22 -7.34
CA ALA A 197 -8.48 -11.91 -6.25
C ALA A 197 -7.05 -11.65 -6.78
N TYR A 198 -6.57 -12.49 -7.70
CA TYR A 198 -5.28 -12.32 -8.34
C TYR A 198 -5.20 -11.03 -9.19
N ASN A 199 -6.26 -10.72 -9.94
CA ASN A 199 -6.32 -9.48 -10.73
C ASN A 199 -6.27 -8.24 -9.82
N LEU A 200 -6.99 -8.24 -8.69
CA LEU A 200 -6.93 -7.15 -7.71
C LEU A 200 -5.54 -7.00 -7.08
N HIS A 201 -4.89 -8.13 -6.76
CA HIS A 201 -3.49 -8.12 -6.29
C HIS A 201 -2.58 -7.48 -7.34
N TRP A 202 -2.72 -7.88 -8.60
CA TRP A 202 -1.89 -7.40 -9.69
C TRP A 202 -2.05 -5.89 -9.95
N ILE A 203 -3.30 -5.39 -9.91
CA ILE A 203 -3.61 -3.95 -10.04
C ILE A 203 -2.98 -3.13 -8.91
N TYR A 204 -2.94 -3.66 -7.69
CA TYR A 204 -2.43 -2.95 -6.53
C TYR A 204 -0.89 -2.91 -6.48
N PHE A 205 -0.21 -4.05 -6.69
CA PHE A 205 1.24 -4.15 -6.51
C PHE A 205 2.05 -3.84 -7.75
N ASP A 206 1.85 -4.60 -8.84
CA ASP A 206 2.74 -4.49 -9.98
C ASP A 206 2.29 -3.39 -10.93
N VAL A 207 0.97 -3.21 -11.09
CA VAL A 207 0.37 -2.31 -12.08
C VAL A 207 -0.03 -0.98 -11.42
N ASP A 208 0.93 -0.32 -10.77
CA ASP A 208 0.76 1.10 -10.46
C ASP A 208 0.69 1.92 -11.77
N ALA A 209 0.00 3.05 -11.74
CA ALA A 209 -0.39 3.84 -12.91
C ALA A 209 0.82 4.46 -13.66
N SER A 210 2.05 4.32 -13.16
CA SER A 210 3.29 4.80 -13.75
C SER A 210 4.46 3.85 -13.39
N LYS A 211 5.44 3.69 -14.27
CA LYS A 211 6.65 2.88 -14.05
C LYS A 211 7.58 3.54 -13.03
N GLN A 212 7.85 4.83 -13.23
CA GLN A 212 8.56 5.67 -12.28
C GLN A 212 7.58 6.67 -11.68
N PHE A 213 7.47 6.66 -10.36
CA PHE A 213 6.56 7.57 -9.67
C PHE A 213 7.19 8.14 -8.41
N LEU A 214 6.87 9.41 -8.14
CA LEU A 214 7.10 9.98 -6.83
C LEU A 214 5.93 9.59 -5.94
N HIS A 215 6.22 8.76 -4.95
CA HIS A 215 5.24 8.25 -4.00
C HIS A 215 4.50 9.39 -3.26
N ALA A 216 3.21 9.18 -2.95
CA ALA A 216 2.33 10.22 -2.43
C ALA A 216 2.80 10.78 -1.08
N LEU A 217 3.41 9.93 -0.24
CA LEU A 217 4.00 10.33 1.05
C LEU A 217 5.21 11.27 0.89
N ARG A 218 5.98 11.19 -0.20
CA ARG A 218 7.16 12.05 -0.43
C ARG A 218 6.80 13.42 -0.99
N ARG A 219 5.70 13.52 -1.75
CA ARG A 219 5.34 14.74 -2.50
C ARG A 219 4.85 15.88 -1.61
N HIS A 220 3.81 15.64 -0.82
CA HIS A 220 3.17 16.66 -0.01
C HIS A 220 2.51 16.03 1.22
N VAL A 221 2.47 16.74 2.36
CA VAL A 221 1.83 16.20 3.58
C VAL A 221 0.35 15.92 3.36
N VAL A 222 -0.37 16.78 2.62
CA VAL A 222 -1.79 16.51 2.30
C VAL A 222 -1.94 15.27 1.42
N THR A 223 -1.06 15.05 0.43
CA THR A 223 -1.14 13.83 -0.39
C THR A 223 -0.78 12.58 0.40
N GLY A 224 0.16 12.66 1.35
CA GLY A 224 0.47 11.56 2.26
C GLY A 224 -0.67 11.24 3.23
N VAL A 225 -1.35 12.26 3.76
CA VAL A 225 -2.54 12.10 4.60
C VAL A 225 -3.69 11.49 3.80
N LEU A 226 -3.98 12.02 2.60
CA LEU A 226 -4.98 11.46 1.70
C LEU A 226 -4.67 10.02 1.29
N PHE A 227 -3.39 9.69 1.08
CA PHE A 227 -2.97 8.32 0.79
C PHE A 227 -3.33 7.38 1.93
N GLY A 228 -3.00 7.74 3.18
CA GLY A 228 -3.41 6.95 4.35
C GLY A 228 -4.93 6.83 4.47
N PHE A 229 -5.66 7.91 4.19
CA PHE A 229 -7.12 7.93 4.21
C PHE A 229 -7.77 7.01 3.21
N VAL A 230 -7.28 6.97 1.96
CA VAL A 230 -7.84 6.12 0.90
C VAL A 230 -7.58 4.64 1.17
N HIS A 231 -6.52 4.31 1.91
CA HIS A 231 -6.27 2.91 2.30
C HIS A 231 -7.30 2.38 3.30
N LEU A 232 -7.90 3.22 4.17
CA LEU A 232 -8.93 2.76 5.10
C LEU A 232 -10.17 2.16 4.41
N PRO A 233 -10.87 2.87 3.50
CA PRO A 233 -11.98 2.29 2.76
C PRO A 233 -11.53 1.18 1.81
N LEU A 234 -10.32 1.24 1.23
CA LEU A 234 -9.77 0.17 0.40
C LEU A 234 -9.71 -1.17 1.16
N ASN A 235 -9.15 -1.14 2.37
CA ASN A 235 -9.01 -2.36 3.17
C ASN A 235 -10.36 -2.88 3.65
N MET A 236 -11.25 -1.97 4.07
CA MET A 236 -12.60 -2.34 4.48
C MET A 236 -13.41 -2.96 3.33
N SER A 237 -13.26 -2.43 2.11
CA SER A 237 -13.91 -2.96 0.93
C SER A 237 -13.30 -4.29 0.47
N LEU A 238 -11.98 -4.49 0.57
CA LEU A 238 -11.33 -5.78 0.28
C LEU A 238 -11.82 -6.89 1.21
N ILE A 239 -11.95 -6.61 2.51
CA ILE A 239 -12.50 -7.57 3.49
C ILE A 239 -13.96 -7.88 3.17
N ALA A 240 -14.79 -6.86 2.94
CA ALA A 240 -16.20 -7.04 2.59
C ALA A 240 -16.38 -7.82 1.27
N PHE A 241 -15.52 -7.57 0.29
CA PHE A 241 -15.46 -8.33 -0.96
C PHE A 241 -15.12 -9.80 -0.70
N GLY A 242 -14.10 -10.10 0.10
CA GLY A 242 -13.73 -11.47 0.45
C GLY A 242 -14.84 -12.23 1.17
N SER A 243 -15.46 -11.60 2.16
CA SER A 243 -16.57 -12.20 2.93
C SER A 243 -17.81 -12.46 2.07
N SER A 244 -18.16 -11.55 1.15
CA SER A 244 -19.31 -11.71 0.26
C SER A 244 -19.04 -12.74 -0.85
N LEU A 245 -17.83 -12.76 -1.42
CA LEU A 245 -17.40 -13.72 -2.44
C LEU A 245 -17.47 -15.17 -1.92
N ARG A 246 -17.07 -15.39 -0.66
CA ARG A 246 -17.20 -16.69 0.02
C ARG A 246 -18.62 -17.23 -0.04
N ILE A 247 -19.61 -16.41 0.33
CA ILE A 247 -21.03 -16.81 0.35
C ILE A 247 -21.52 -17.06 -1.08
N ILE A 248 -21.15 -16.19 -2.04
CA ILE A 248 -21.52 -16.33 -3.45
C ILE A 248 -21.04 -17.66 -4.07
N ILE A 249 -19.83 -18.13 -3.72
CA ILE A 249 -19.31 -19.41 -4.21
C ILE A 249 -20.16 -20.58 -3.69
N GLN A 250 -20.67 -20.49 -2.46
CA GLN A 250 -21.47 -21.55 -1.83
C GLN A 250 -22.92 -21.60 -2.35
N LEU A 251 -23.40 -20.56 -3.05
CA LEU A 251 -24.75 -20.56 -3.63
C LEU A 251 -24.87 -21.61 -4.75
N ARG A 252 -25.98 -22.35 -4.75
CA ARG A 252 -26.28 -23.49 -5.63
C ARG A 252 -27.31 -23.17 -6.72
N ASP A 253 -27.28 -21.96 -7.23
CA ASP A 253 -28.18 -21.41 -8.27
C ASP A 253 -27.75 -21.77 -9.71
N PHE A 254 -27.43 -23.04 -9.96
CA PHE A 254 -27.00 -23.52 -11.28
C PHE A 254 -27.66 -24.85 -11.67
N PRO A 255 -27.89 -25.09 -12.98
CA PRO A 255 -28.50 -26.33 -13.45
C PRO A 255 -27.64 -27.54 -13.07
N GLY A 256 -28.26 -28.58 -12.52
CA GLY A 256 -27.56 -29.77 -12.01
C GLY A 256 -27.14 -29.69 -10.55
N ALA A 257 -27.40 -28.58 -9.86
CA ALA A 257 -27.15 -28.45 -8.43
C ALA A 257 -27.91 -29.50 -7.61
N GLU A 258 -29.09 -29.95 -8.02
CA GLU A 258 -29.91 -30.96 -7.31
C GLU A 258 -29.16 -32.28 -7.04
N ASN A 259 -28.20 -32.64 -7.90
CA ASN A 259 -27.47 -33.90 -7.84
C ASN A 259 -26.27 -33.89 -6.86
N ILE A 260 -25.91 -32.72 -6.31
CA ILE A 260 -24.77 -32.59 -5.39
C ILE A 260 -25.28 -32.86 -3.97
N PRO A 261 -24.76 -33.86 -3.24
CA PRO A 261 -25.12 -34.04 -1.84
C PRO A 261 -24.88 -32.74 -1.07
N LEU A 262 -25.86 -32.30 -0.28
CA LEU A 262 -25.61 -31.24 0.70
C LEU A 262 -24.40 -31.68 1.55
N PRO A 263 -23.46 -30.78 1.89
CA PRO A 263 -22.53 -31.06 2.96
C PRO A 263 -23.34 -31.27 4.24
N GLY A 264 -23.75 -32.51 4.52
CA GLY A 264 -24.33 -32.90 5.81
C GLY A 264 -23.29 -32.59 6.89
N VAL A 265 -23.64 -32.12 8.08
CA VAL A 265 -24.37 -32.96 9.05
C VAL A 265 -24.10 -34.45 8.77
N HIS A 266 -22.83 -34.83 8.76
CA HIS A 266 -22.37 -36.19 9.01
C HIS A 266 -21.34 -36.08 10.12
N GLY A 267 -21.85 -36.30 11.33
CA GLY A 267 -21.15 -36.13 12.59
C GLY A 267 -22.05 -36.12 13.82
N VAL A 268 -23.35 -36.47 13.72
CA VAL A 268 -24.12 -36.92 14.89
C VAL A 268 -24.98 -38.09 14.41
N GLY A 269 -24.58 -39.29 14.80
CA GLY A 269 -25.42 -40.46 14.71
C GLY A 269 -26.73 -40.22 15.45
N LYS A 270 -27.78 -40.88 15.00
CA LYS A 270 -29.02 -41.06 15.76
C LYS A 270 -28.65 -41.47 17.18
N GLU A 271 -28.88 -40.60 18.14
CA GLU A 271 -29.24 -40.87 19.55
C GLU A 271 -29.16 -39.55 20.34
N ASN A 272 -30.20 -39.30 21.13
CA ASN A 272 -30.43 -38.17 22.05
C ASN A 272 -31.22 -36.97 21.50
N GLU A 273 -32.54 -37.15 21.56
CA GLU A 273 -33.50 -36.06 21.74
C GLU A 273 -33.11 -35.22 22.97
N GLY A 274 -32.99 -33.89 22.82
CA GLY A 274 -33.03 -32.98 23.98
C GLY A 274 -32.15 -31.71 23.95
N HIS A 275 -31.18 -31.56 23.04
CA HIS A 275 -30.27 -30.39 23.14
C HIS A 275 -29.81 -29.73 21.82
N ASP A 276 -30.60 -29.85 20.75
CA ASP A 276 -30.22 -29.38 19.41
C ASP A 276 -31.04 -28.18 18.89
N GLU A 277 -31.36 -27.23 19.77
CA GLU A 277 -31.98 -25.95 19.37
C GLU A 277 -30.96 -24.80 19.22
N LYS A 278 -29.73 -24.97 19.72
CA LYS A 278 -28.69 -23.90 19.74
C LYS A 278 -27.66 -23.98 18.62
N LEU A 279 -27.48 -25.14 17.96
CA LEU A 279 -26.53 -25.31 16.86
C LEU A 279 -27.14 -25.04 15.47
N LYS A 280 -28.46 -25.13 15.33
CA LYS A 280 -29.21 -24.77 14.11
C LYS A 280 -29.22 -23.27 13.79
N ARG A 281 -28.56 -22.42 14.61
CA ARG A 281 -28.57 -20.96 14.47
C ARG A 281 -27.31 -20.38 13.80
N ALA A 282 -26.35 -21.23 13.39
CA ALA A 282 -25.14 -20.82 12.66
C ALA A 282 -25.28 -20.95 11.12
N VAL A 283 -26.43 -21.43 10.66
CA VAL A 283 -26.91 -21.35 9.28
C VAL A 283 -28.30 -20.71 9.40
N PRO A 284 -28.65 -19.65 8.65
CA PRO A 284 -29.97 -19.05 8.77
C PRO A 284 -31.04 -20.12 8.60
N ALA A 285 -31.81 -20.31 9.67
CA ALA A 285 -33.04 -21.08 9.69
C ALA A 285 -34.08 -20.33 8.83
N SER A 286 -34.01 -20.57 7.53
CA SER A 286 -35.11 -20.39 6.57
C SER A 286 -34.98 -21.52 5.53
N THR A 287 -35.15 -22.74 6.03
CA THR A 287 -35.08 -24.03 5.34
C THR A 287 -36.15 -24.25 4.25
N ASP A 288 -36.61 -23.19 3.58
CA ASP A 288 -37.53 -23.23 2.43
C ASP A 288 -37.18 -22.19 1.33
N SER A 289 -36.04 -21.48 1.43
CA SER A 289 -35.66 -20.37 0.51
C SER A 289 -34.23 -20.47 -0.07
N ALA A 290 -33.67 -21.68 -0.16
CA ALA A 290 -32.27 -21.90 -0.52
C ALA A 290 -31.93 -21.88 -2.03
N SER A 291 -32.75 -21.25 -2.87
CA SER A 291 -32.50 -21.12 -4.32
C SER A 291 -32.44 -19.69 -4.84
N GLU A 292 -32.78 -18.68 -4.02
CA GLU A 292 -32.83 -17.29 -4.48
C GLU A 292 -31.60 -16.51 -4.00
N PHE A 293 -30.83 -15.99 -4.97
CA PHE A 293 -29.65 -15.18 -4.72
C PHE A 293 -30.05 -13.83 -4.09
N PRO A 294 -29.78 -13.57 -2.78
CA PRO A 294 -30.35 -12.43 -2.08
C PRO A 294 -29.79 -11.09 -2.61
N ALA A 295 -30.67 -10.10 -2.74
CA ALA A 295 -30.32 -8.77 -3.26
C ALA A 295 -29.24 -8.06 -2.40
N SER A 296 -29.30 -8.21 -1.08
CA SER A 296 -28.30 -7.63 -0.17
C SER A 296 -26.89 -8.15 -0.45
N LEU A 297 -26.75 -9.44 -0.77
CA LEU A 297 -25.47 -10.06 -1.11
C LEU A 297 -24.94 -9.57 -2.46
N ARG A 298 -25.81 -9.42 -3.47
CA ARG A 298 -25.47 -8.83 -4.79
C ARG A 298 -24.84 -7.45 -4.63
N TRP A 299 -25.52 -6.58 -3.89
CA TRP A 299 -25.07 -5.22 -3.64
C TRP A 299 -23.78 -5.19 -2.82
N LEU A 300 -23.68 -6.00 -1.77
CA LEU A 300 -22.47 -6.06 -0.95
C LEU A 300 -21.25 -6.46 -1.77
N PHE A 301 -21.36 -7.49 -2.61
CA PHE A 301 -20.28 -7.95 -3.49
C PHE A 301 -19.87 -6.90 -4.51
N CYS A 302 -20.85 -6.35 -5.25
CA CYS A 302 -20.55 -5.39 -6.31
C CYS A 302 -20.05 -4.06 -5.77
N ALA A 303 -20.66 -3.53 -4.70
CA ALA A 303 -20.23 -2.28 -4.09
C ALA A 303 -18.83 -2.40 -3.48
N SER A 304 -18.52 -3.50 -2.78
CA SER A 304 -17.19 -3.70 -2.20
C SER A 304 -16.10 -3.85 -3.26
N LEU A 305 -16.37 -4.60 -4.35
CA LEU A 305 -15.44 -4.72 -5.48
C LEU A 305 -15.22 -3.37 -6.18
N ALA A 306 -16.28 -2.60 -6.41
CA ALA A 306 -16.17 -1.30 -7.06
C ALA A 306 -15.46 -0.25 -6.19
N ILE A 307 -15.76 -0.18 -4.89
CA ILE A 307 -15.07 0.70 -3.93
C ILE A 307 -13.57 0.38 -3.92
N THR A 308 -13.21 -0.91 -3.97
CA THR A 308 -11.82 -1.35 -4.06
C THR A 308 -11.13 -0.75 -5.29
N ILE A 309 -11.74 -0.87 -6.47
CA ILE A 309 -11.19 -0.33 -7.72
C ILE A 309 -11.15 1.21 -7.70
N TYR A 310 -12.17 1.88 -7.15
CA TYR A 310 -12.17 3.34 -6.99
C TYR A 310 -11.05 3.82 -6.08
N CYS A 311 -10.81 3.14 -4.95
CA CYS A 311 -9.72 3.47 -4.06
C CYS A 311 -8.36 3.24 -4.73
N MET A 312 -8.19 2.16 -5.49
CA MET A 312 -6.98 1.94 -6.30
C MET A 312 -6.79 3.01 -7.39
N ALA A 313 -7.87 3.51 -7.98
CA ALA A 313 -7.81 4.64 -8.91
C ALA A 313 -7.38 5.94 -8.19
N ALA A 314 -7.93 6.21 -7.01
CA ALA A 314 -7.56 7.36 -6.19
C ALA A 314 -6.09 7.32 -5.74
N ILE A 315 -5.57 6.15 -5.34
CA ILE A 315 -4.13 5.96 -5.06
C ILE A 315 -3.29 6.29 -6.30
N GLY A 316 -3.71 5.80 -7.47
CA GLY A 316 -3.06 6.10 -8.75
C GLY A 316 -3.00 7.62 -9.05
N ILE A 317 -4.06 8.38 -8.71
CA ILE A 317 -4.09 9.85 -8.86
C ILE A 317 -3.13 10.54 -7.88
N LEU A 318 -3.03 10.05 -6.65
CA LEU A 318 -2.17 10.64 -5.62
C LEU A 318 -0.68 10.51 -5.96
N HIS A 319 -0.29 9.42 -6.62
CA HIS A 319 1.07 9.25 -7.15
C HIS A 319 1.36 10.22 -8.29
N LYS A 320 2.52 10.90 -8.24
CA LYS A 320 2.97 11.72 -9.38
C LYS A 320 3.79 10.83 -10.31
N GLY A 321 3.27 10.59 -11.52
CA GLY A 321 4.04 9.91 -12.57
C GLY A 321 5.23 10.77 -12.98
N LEU A 322 6.42 10.17 -13.02
CA LEU A 322 7.66 10.77 -13.53
C LEU A 322 7.99 10.28 -14.94
N ASP A 323 7.19 9.35 -15.48
CA ASP A 323 7.31 8.86 -16.84
C ASP A 323 7.08 10.00 -17.83
N SER A 324 7.94 10.09 -18.85
CA SER A 324 7.68 11.02 -19.95
C SER A 324 6.49 10.50 -20.76
N GLU A 325 5.52 11.36 -21.06
CA GLU A 325 4.25 10.97 -21.73
C GLU A 325 4.47 10.29 -23.09
N ILE A 326 5.67 10.46 -23.68
CA ILE A 326 6.07 9.90 -24.97
C ILE A 326 6.45 8.41 -24.86
N ASP A 327 6.82 7.93 -23.66
CA ASP A 327 7.37 6.59 -23.49
C ASP A 327 6.29 5.51 -23.28
N LEU A 328 5.13 5.85 -22.73
CA LEU A 328 4.04 4.90 -22.42
C LEU A 328 3.08 4.73 -23.61
N ARG A 329 2.56 3.53 -23.81
CA ARG A 329 1.60 3.26 -24.90
C ARG A 329 0.21 3.85 -24.62
N ILE A 330 -0.23 3.79 -23.36
CA ILE A 330 -1.46 4.46 -22.91
C ILE A 330 -1.09 5.40 -21.76
N SER A 331 -1.51 6.66 -21.87
CA SER A 331 -1.23 7.66 -20.84
C SER A 331 -1.83 7.26 -19.49
N LYS A 332 -1.24 7.78 -18.41
CA LYS A 332 -1.68 7.52 -17.04
C LYS A 332 -3.15 7.89 -16.82
N GLY A 333 -3.58 9.04 -17.37
CA GLY A 333 -4.95 9.54 -17.20
C GLY A 333 -6.00 8.59 -17.79
N TYR A 334 -5.77 8.06 -18.99
CA TYR A 334 -6.71 7.13 -19.63
C TYR A 334 -6.84 5.80 -18.87
N ARG A 335 -5.75 5.27 -18.31
CA ARG A 335 -5.80 4.06 -17.48
C ARG A 335 -6.60 4.28 -16.19
N ILE A 336 -6.41 5.41 -15.52
CA ILE A 336 -7.20 5.77 -14.34
C ILE A 336 -8.67 5.97 -14.72
N ALA A 337 -8.96 6.63 -15.84
CA ALA A 337 -10.33 6.79 -16.33
C ALA A 337 -11.00 5.43 -16.60
N LEU A 338 -10.28 4.48 -17.19
CA LEU A 338 -10.78 3.12 -17.40
C LEU A 338 -11.12 2.42 -16.08
N ARG A 339 -10.28 2.54 -15.03
CA ARG A 339 -10.60 2.04 -13.68
C ARG A 339 -11.92 2.60 -13.17
N MET A 340 -12.13 3.92 -13.30
CA MET A 340 -13.36 4.58 -12.86
C MET A 340 -14.58 4.08 -13.63
N ILE A 341 -14.47 3.92 -14.95
CA ILE A 341 -15.56 3.43 -15.81
C ILE A 341 -15.94 1.99 -15.44
N ILE A 342 -14.96 1.09 -15.34
CA ILE A 342 -15.21 -0.32 -14.99
C ILE A 342 -15.79 -0.45 -13.57
N ALA A 343 -15.27 0.32 -12.61
CA ALA A 343 -15.84 0.36 -11.27
C ALA A 343 -17.31 0.84 -11.28
N THR A 344 -17.63 1.85 -12.08
CA THR A 344 -19.00 2.35 -12.25
C THR A 344 -19.93 1.27 -12.80
N ILE A 345 -19.48 0.53 -13.83
CA ILE A 345 -20.23 -0.60 -14.40
C ILE A 345 -20.50 -1.68 -13.34
N ILE A 346 -19.48 -2.01 -12.52
CA ILE A 346 -19.62 -3.02 -11.46
C ILE A 346 -20.63 -2.57 -10.39
N VAL A 347 -20.65 -1.28 -9.98
CA VAL A 347 -21.64 -0.77 -9.00
C VAL A 347 -23.08 -0.95 -9.50
N PHE A 348 -23.33 -0.79 -10.79
CA PHE A 348 -24.68 -0.89 -11.36
C PHE A 348 -25.10 -2.32 -11.72
N LEU A 349 -24.17 -3.28 -11.72
CA LEU A 349 -24.43 -4.66 -12.09
C LEU A 349 -25.53 -5.38 -11.26
N PRO A 350 -25.71 -5.10 -9.94
CA PRO A 350 -26.81 -5.68 -9.16
C PRO A 350 -28.22 -5.36 -9.68
N LEU A 351 -28.38 -4.32 -10.51
CA LEU A 351 -29.68 -3.94 -11.09
C LEU A 351 -30.15 -4.91 -12.17
N SER A 352 -29.22 -5.57 -12.87
CA SER A 352 -29.57 -6.71 -13.70
C SER A 352 -29.69 -7.91 -12.79
N GLU A 353 -30.90 -8.48 -12.66
CA GLU A 353 -31.20 -9.64 -11.82
C GLU A 353 -30.48 -10.91 -12.32
N LEU A 354 -29.16 -10.96 -12.15
CA LEU A 354 -28.29 -12.01 -12.63
C LEU A 354 -28.20 -13.16 -11.63
N THR A 355 -27.98 -14.38 -12.13
CA THR A 355 -27.53 -15.50 -11.30
C THR A 355 -26.12 -15.21 -10.77
N SER A 356 -25.77 -15.82 -9.64
CA SER A 356 -24.48 -15.61 -8.99
C SER A 356 -23.31 -16.10 -9.85
N LEU A 357 -23.51 -17.16 -10.65
CA LEU A 357 -22.54 -17.62 -11.63
C LEU A 357 -22.27 -16.55 -12.69
N ASN A 358 -23.31 -15.99 -13.31
CA ASN A 358 -23.16 -14.97 -14.34
C ASN A 358 -22.53 -13.69 -13.77
N LEU A 359 -22.87 -13.32 -12.53
CA LEU A 359 -22.29 -12.17 -11.85
C LEU A 359 -20.77 -12.33 -11.66
N VAL A 360 -20.32 -13.50 -11.19
CA VAL A 360 -18.89 -13.80 -11.01
C VAL A 360 -18.16 -13.89 -12.34
N ILE A 361 -18.77 -14.43 -13.40
CA ILE A 361 -18.19 -14.42 -14.75
C ILE A 361 -17.97 -12.99 -15.23
N ILE A 362 -19.01 -12.15 -15.22
CA ILE A 362 -18.93 -10.78 -15.74
C ILE A 362 -17.87 -9.98 -14.98
N THR A 363 -17.89 -10.04 -13.64
CA THR A 363 -16.91 -9.33 -12.81
C THR A 363 -15.49 -9.85 -13.00
N SER A 364 -15.29 -11.16 -13.15
CA SER A 364 -13.99 -11.75 -13.48
C SER A 364 -13.48 -11.27 -14.83
N MET A 365 -14.32 -11.28 -15.87
CA MET A 365 -13.94 -10.81 -17.20
C MET A 365 -13.64 -9.31 -17.23
N LEU A 366 -14.43 -8.48 -16.55
CA LEU A 366 -14.17 -7.05 -16.41
C LEU A 366 -12.83 -6.79 -15.70
N SER A 367 -12.52 -7.54 -14.64
CA SER A 367 -11.23 -7.44 -13.94
C SER A 367 -10.05 -7.86 -14.83
N LEU A 368 -10.22 -8.89 -15.65
CA LEU A 368 -9.20 -9.36 -16.60
C LEU A 368 -8.94 -8.34 -17.71
N VAL A 369 -10.00 -7.73 -18.26
CA VAL A 369 -9.88 -6.65 -19.25
C VAL A 369 -9.14 -5.45 -18.66
N LEU A 370 -9.46 -5.07 -17.42
CA LEU A 370 -8.79 -3.98 -16.72
C LEU A 370 -7.28 -4.25 -16.61
N VAL A 371 -6.90 -5.41 -16.08
CA VAL A 371 -5.49 -5.82 -15.97
C VAL A 371 -4.79 -5.85 -17.33
N SER A 372 -5.44 -6.43 -18.34
CA SER A 372 -4.87 -6.56 -19.69
C SER A 372 -4.57 -5.20 -20.31
N VAL A 373 -5.52 -4.25 -20.25
CA VAL A 373 -5.34 -2.91 -20.80
C VAL A 373 -4.29 -2.12 -20.03
N GLU A 374 -4.20 -2.28 -18.71
CA GLU A 374 -3.20 -1.57 -17.92
C GLU A 374 -1.79 -2.11 -18.12
N THR A 375 -1.63 -3.43 -18.17
CA THR A 375 -0.36 -4.10 -18.49
C THR A 375 0.11 -3.72 -19.89
N TYR A 376 -0.81 -3.74 -20.88
CA TYR A 376 -0.53 -3.28 -22.24
C TYR A 376 -0.16 -1.79 -22.28
N GLY A 377 -0.90 -0.95 -21.53
CA GLY A 377 -0.68 0.49 -21.47
C GLY A 377 0.66 0.89 -20.85
N ARG A 378 1.21 0.04 -19.98
CA ARG A 378 2.58 0.18 -19.43
C ARG A 378 3.65 -0.14 -20.44
N LEU A 379 3.37 -0.87 -21.52
CA LEU A 379 4.42 -1.21 -22.48
C LEU A 379 4.97 0.07 -23.13
N SER A 380 6.27 0.08 -23.41
CA SER A 380 6.87 1.27 -24.04
C SER A 380 6.44 1.36 -25.50
N LYS A 381 6.08 2.56 -25.98
CA LYS A 381 5.51 2.75 -27.33
C LYS A 381 6.38 2.19 -28.47
N ASN A 382 7.69 2.23 -28.30
CA ASN A 382 8.68 1.86 -29.33
C ASN A 382 9.12 0.38 -29.26
N GLN A 383 8.49 -0.45 -28.42
CA GLN A 383 8.87 -1.86 -28.25
C GLN A 383 7.88 -2.76 -29.02
N PRO A 384 8.37 -3.73 -29.83
CA PRO A 384 7.49 -4.73 -30.44
C PRO A 384 6.85 -5.60 -29.34
N LEU A 385 5.56 -5.95 -29.50
CA LEU A 385 4.86 -6.80 -28.53
C LEU A 385 5.40 -8.23 -28.52
N PHE A 386 5.77 -8.70 -29.71
CA PHE A 386 6.36 -10.00 -29.97
C PHE A 386 7.55 -9.74 -30.89
N GLY A 387 8.77 -9.81 -30.34
CA GLY A 387 10.00 -9.60 -31.10
C GLY A 387 11.07 -10.57 -30.63
N LYS A 388 11.88 -11.09 -31.55
CA LYS A 388 13.16 -11.68 -31.20
C LYS A 388 14.05 -10.55 -30.69
N CYS A 389 14.46 -10.62 -29.43
CA CYS A 389 15.41 -9.70 -28.80
C CYS A 389 16.81 -9.89 -29.41
N ASP A 390 16.98 -9.64 -30.70
CA ASP A 390 18.28 -9.77 -31.37
C ASP A 390 19.02 -8.43 -31.46
N GLU A 391 18.31 -7.31 -31.44
CA GLU A 391 18.91 -5.96 -31.50
C GLU A 391 18.69 -5.19 -30.19
N ASP A 392 19.76 -4.55 -29.70
CA ASP A 392 19.70 -3.69 -28.51
C ASP A 392 18.82 -2.48 -28.82
N ILE A 393 17.65 -2.41 -28.21
CA ILE A 393 16.72 -1.32 -28.49
C ILE A 393 17.24 -0.04 -27.85
N ILE A 394 17.78 0.84 -28.69
CA ILE A 394 18.30 2.14 -28.31
C ILE A 394 17.11 3.05 -27.96
N SER A 395 16.96 3.36 -26.67
CA SER A 395 16.10 4.48 -26.27
C SER A 395 16.68 5.78 -26.83
N SER A 396 15.81 6.67 -27.35
CA SER A 396 16.20 7.98 -27.90
C SER A 396 16.99 8.85 -26.92
N LYS A 397 16.96 8.53 -25.62
CA LYS A 397 17.80 9.12 -24.57
C LYS A 397 18.95 8.18 -24.15
N GLY A 398 19.77 7.72 -25.09
CA GLY A 398 21.17 7.29 -24.88
C GLY A 398 21.50 6.25 -23.80
N ARG A 399 20.53 5.68 -23.08
CA ARG A 399 20.77 4.68 -22.03
C ARG A 399 20.58 3.29 -22.63
N LYS A 400 21.70 2.59 -22.83
CA LYS A 400 21.73 1.16 -23.15
C LYS A 400 21.15 0.37 -21.98
N TYR A 401 20.23 -0.54 -22.25
CA TYR A 401 19.84 -1.57 -21.27
C TYR A 401 20.61 -2.86 -21.54
N VAL A 402 21.03 -3.53 -20.47
CA VAL A 402 21.78 -4.80 -20.51
C VAL A 402 20.80 -5.96 -20.74
N ARG A 403 21.15 -6.81 -21.71
CA ARG A 403 20.42 -8.05 -22.04
C ARG A 403 20.64 -9.10 -20.94
N TRP A 404 19.58 -9.57 -20.29
CA TRP A 404 19.61 -10.80 -19.51
C TRP A 404 19.39 -11.99 -20.45
N LYS A 405 20.44 -12.78 -20.72
CA LYS A 405 20.31 -14.07 -21.42
C LYS A 405 19.99 -15.16 -20.39
N TRP A 406 18.79 -15.73 -20.48
CA TRP A 406 18.50 -17.04 -19.90
C TRP A 406 18.75 -18.11 -20.96
N GLY A 407 19.72 -18.99 -20.72
CA GLY A 407 20.03 -20.12 -21.59
C GLY A 407 21.30 -20.83 -21.18
N LEU A 408 21.17 -22.10 -20.78
CA LEU A 408 22.28 -23.02 -20.54
C LEU A 408 23.05 -23.25 -21.84
N ASN A 409 24.10 -22.47 -22.09
CA ASN A 409 25.08 -22.82 -23.10
C ASN A 409 26.34 -23.35 -22.42
N ASN A 410 26.59 -24.64 -22.68
CA ASN A 410 27.81 -25.43 -22.48
C ASN A 410 28.96 -24.74 -21.74
N LEU A 411 29.22 -25.23 -20.52
CA LEU A 411 30.28 -24.86 -19.58
C LEU A 411 31.73 -25.11 -20.06
N ASN A 412 31.98 -25.32 -21.35
CA ASN A 412 33.32 -25.64 -21.87
C ASN A 412 33.97 -24.56 -22.75
N GLN A 413 33.38 -23.37 -22.89
CA GLN A 413 34.08 -22.22 -23.47
C GLN A 413 34.38 -21.18 -22.38
N LYS A 414 35.52 -21.36 -21.71
CA LYS A 414 36.12 -20.32 -20.88
C LYS A 414 36.63 -19.19 -21.78
N GLY A 415 35.89 -18.10 -21.82
CA GLY A 415 36.37 -16.78 -22.23
C GLY A 415 35.67 -15.75 -21.37
N TRP A 416 36.40 -15.10 -20.46
CA TRP A 416 35.88 -13.97 -19.68
C TRP A 416 35.54 -12.84 -20.65
N THR A 417 34.27 -12.53 -20.79
CA THR A 417 33.85 -11.34 -21.53
C THR A 417 33.98 -10.14 -20.61
N THR A 418 35.11 -9.46 -20.67
CA THR A 418 35.30 -8.16 -20.02
C THR A 418 34.59 -7.09 -20.85
N GLY A 419 33.52 -6.52 -20.29
CA GLY A 419 32.84 -5.37 -20.88
C GLY A 419 33.70 -4.12 -20.75
N ILE A 420 34.60 -3.88 -21.71
CA ILE A 420 35.41 -2.66 -21.76
C ILE A 420 34.54 -1.47 -22.21
N LEU A 421 34.51 -0.43 -21.38
CA LEU A 421 33.77 0.82 -21.57
C LEU A 421 34.51 1.71 -22.60
N LYS A 422 34.14 1.64 -23.88
CA LYS A 422 34.67 2.56 -24.91
C LYS A 422 33.92 3.89 -24.91
N ARG A 423 34.60 4.98 -24.55
CA ARG A 423 34.07 6.35 -24.67
C ARG A 423 34.48 6.91 -26.03
N ARG A 424 33.51 7.22 -26.91
CA ARG A 424 33.78 7.98 -28.15
C ARG A 424 33.74 9.48 -27.85
N LYS A 425 34.83 10.19 -28.11
CA LYS A 425 34.84 11.65 -28.20
C LYS A 425 35.09 12.04 -29.65
N LYS A 426 34.23 12.90 -30.21
CA LYS A 426 34.36 13.38 -31.59
C LYS A 426 35.10 14.72 -31.53
N SER A 427 36.32 14.77 -32.07
CA SER A 427 37.06 16.01 -32.29
C SER A 427 37.61 15.98 -33.70
N ASN A 428 37.28 17.00 -34.50
CA ASN A 428 37.79 17.25 -35.86
C ASN A 428 37.85 16.02 -36.79
N GLY A 429 36.70 15.38 -37.02
CA GLY A 429 36.50 14.50 -38.18
C GLY A 429 37.06 13.08 -38.10
N GLU A 430 37.98 12.76 -37.18
CA GLU A 430 38.51 11.40 -37.01
C GLU A 430 38.06 10.74 -35.69
N ILE A 431 37.79 9.43 -35.76
CA ILE A 431 37.41 8.59 -34.62
C ILE A 431 38.69 7.94 -34.09
N VAL A 432 39.20 8.43 -32.97
CA VAL A 432 40.29 7.76 -32.23
C VAL A 432 39.67 6.92 -31.10
N GLU A 433 40.01 5.63 -31.07
CA GLU A 433 39.60 4.69 -30.02
C GLU A 433 40.70 4.60 -28.95
N GLU A 434 40.39 4.99 -27.71
CA GLU A 434 41.32 4.85 -26.58
C GLU A 434 40.85 3.70 -25.66
N LYS A 435 41.76 2.79 -25.32
CA LYS A 435 41.56 1.73 -24.32
C LYS A 435 42.11 2.22 -22.98
N ILE A 436 41.31 2.11 -21.92
CA ILE A 436 41.74 2.35 -20.54
C ILE A 436 42.09 0.98 -19.95
N ASP A 437 43.36 0.75 -19.65
CA ASP A 437 43.82 -0.39 -18.86
C ASP A 437 43.91 0.05 -17.38
N ASP A 438 42.98 -0.44 -16.56
CA ASP A 438 43.04 -0.31 -15.10
C ASP A 438 43.97 -1.40 -14.55
N ASN A 439 45.27 -1.11 -14.48
CA ASN A 439 46.23 -1.79 -13.62
C ASN A 439 47.50 -0.94 -13.50
N ASN A 440 47.50 -0.02 -12.55
CA ASN A 440 48.69 0.33 -11.77
C ASN A 440 48.26 1.21 -10.59
N ASP A 441 48.20 0.57 -9.41
CA ASP A 441 48.41 1.27 -8.15
C ASP A 441 49.87 1.69 -8.11
N ASP A 442 50.18 2.96 -8.34
CA ASP A 442 51.39 3.57 -7.80
C ASP A 442 51.19 5.07 -7.58
N ILE A 443 51.43 5.46 -6.32
CA ILE A 443 51.44 6.81 -5.81
C ILE A 443 52.67 7.52 -6.37
N VAL A 444 52.49 8.59 -7.16
CA VAL A 444 53.46 9.69 -7.23
C VAL A 444 52.71 11.03 -7.37
N ASN A 445 52.98 11.92 -6.41
CA ASN A 445 52.64 13.33 -6.46
C ASN A 445 53.34 14.01 -7.63
N GLU A 446 52.62 14.79 -8.42
CA GLU A 446 53.23 15.95 -9.08
C GLU A 446 52.21 17.06 -9.28
N GLU A 447 52.42 18.14 -8.54
CA GLU A 447 51.82 19.44 -8.80
C GLU A 447 52.37 19.98 -10.13
N THR A 448 51.51 20.51 -11.01
CA THR A 448 51.88 21.69 -11.79
C THR A 448 50.65 22.49 -12.20
N ASN A 449 50.68 23.75 -11.76
CA ASN A 449 49.78 24.84 -12.13
C ASN A 449 49.91 25.21 -13.62
N VAL A 450 48.82 25.77 -14.17
CA VAL A 450 48.69 26.88 -15.16
C VAL A 450 47.31 26.69 -15.82
N GLY A 451 46.42 27.66 -16.01
CA GLY A 451 46.33 29.08 -15.69
C GLY A 451 44.90 29.52 -16.01
N MET A 452 44.37 30.48 -15.24
CA MET A 452 43.04 31.05 -15.43
C MET A 452 42.87 31.71 -16.81
N THR A 453 41.69 31.57 -17.42
CA THR A 453 40.93 32.73 -17.94
C THR A 453 39.41 32.46 -18.00
N LYS A 454 38.66 33.43 -17.46
CA LYS A 454 37.20 33.74 -17.52
C LYS A 454 36.54 33.33 -18.86
N LYS A 455 35.27 32.90 -19.00
CA LYS A 455 33.91 33.29 -18.52
C LYS A 455 32.99 32.23 -19.19
N GLU A 456 31.93 31.62 -18.65
CA GLU A 456 30.61 32.17 -18.33
C GLU A 456 29.67 30.99 -17.93
N ASN A 457 28.94 31.18 -16.83
CA ASN A 457 27.63 30.62 -16.44
C ASN A 457 27.08 29.31 -17.07
N MET A 458 27.06 28.21 -16.28
CA MET A 458 25.80 27.48 -16.01
C MET A 458 25.91 26.61 -14.75
N LYS A 459 24.95 26.75 -13.84
CA LYS A 459 24.87 26.05 -12.55
C LYS A 459 24.69 24.54 -12.74
N ASN A 460 25.71 23.75 -12.43
CA ASN A 460 25.60 22.30 -12.27
C ASN A 460 25.03 21.95 -10.88
N TYR A 461 23.74 21.61 -10.82
CA TYR A 461 23.20 20.85 -9.70
C TYR A 461 23.62 19.38 -9.86
N LYS A 462 24.56 18.94 -9.02
CA LYS A 462 24.99 17.55 -8.92
C LYS A 462 23.93 16.78 -8.11
N TYR A 463 22.98 16.14 -8.78
CA TYR A 463 22.08 15.18 -8.14
C TYR A 463 22.86 13.87 -7.97
N LYS A 464 23.15 13.48 -6.72
CA LYS A 464 23.65 12.13 -6.40
C LYS A 464 22.44 11.20 -6.47
N ASP A 465 22.35 10.42 -7.54
CA ASP A 465 21.47 9.25 -7.62
C ASP A 465 22.06 8.15 -6.72
N GLU A 466 21.58 8.07 -5.48
CA GLU A 466 21.60 6.82 -4.71
C GLU A 466 20.24 6.14 -4.94
N SER A 467 19.99 5.70 -6.18
CA SER A 467 18.89 4.78 -6.46
C SER A 467 19.40 3.37 -6.20
N CYS A 468 19.12 2.87 -4.99
CA CYS A 468 19.21 1.45 -4.68
C CYS A 468 18.34 0.68 -5.69
N HIS A 469 19.00 -0.06 -6.57
CA HIS A 469 18.38 -1.15 -7.30
C HIS A 469 17.93 -2.21 -6.29
N MET A 470 16.63 -2.29 -6.00
CA MET A 470 16.06 -3.53 -5.49
C MET A 470 15.95 -4.52 -6.66
N PRO A 471 16.45 -5.76 -6.51
CA PRO A 471 16.26 -6.80 -7.49
C PRO A 471 14.78 -7.20 -7.49
N CYS A 472 14.14 -7.17 -8.65
CA CYS A 472 12.88 -7.89 -8.85
C CYS A 472 13.20 -9.38 -8.69
N THR A 473 12.79 -9.97 -7.57
CA THR A 473 12.74 -11.43 -7.42
C THR A 473 11.41 -11.94 -7.96
N ASN A 474 11.50 -13.07 -8.65
CA ASN A 474 10.48 -13.82 -9.39
C ASN A 474 9.09 -13.93 -8.74
#